data_AF-A0A2S2N7V7-F1
#
_entry.id   AF-A0A2S2N7V7-F1
#
_cell.length_a   1.000
_cell.length_b   1.000
_cell.length_c   1.000
_cell.angle_alpha   90.00
_cell.angle_beta   90.00
_cell.angle_gamma   90.00
#
_symmetry.space_group_name_H-M   'P 1'
#
loop_
_entity.id
_entity.type
_entity.pdbx_description
1 polymer ?
#
loop_
_entity_poly.entity_id
_entity_poly.type
_entity_poly.pdbx_seq_one_letter_code
_entity_poly.pdbx_strand_id
1 'polypeptide(L)'
;ALAVLLNVFNFDPAQSYKTYEIFDTCDLCMKSECHTEKKLPCVPGVGNFTFCYKCEDNNVDNDQMYNTENDCKSSCSDPSKCKCDDDCWVCVLKDYTNATQCANSQQAYDDNCNLVPYTPQ
;
A
#
# COMPACT_ATOMS: atom_id res chain seq x y z
N ALA A 1 14.82 -41.67 21.26
CA ALA A 1 13.63 -40.81 21.10
C ALA A 1 14.05 -39.57 20.31
N LEU A 2 13.46 -39.34 19.13
CA LEU A 2 13.70 -38.12 18.35
C LEU A 2 12.64 -37.09 18.75
N ALA A 3 13.07 -35.99 19.38
CA ALA A 3 12.21 -34.83 19.56
C ALA A 3 12.36 -33.95 18.31
N VAL A 4 11.32 -33.91 17.48
CA VAL A 4 11.22 -32.95 16.38
C VAL A 4 10.70 -31.66 16.98
N LEU A 5 11.57 -30.65 17.13
CA LEU A 5 11.13 -29.28 17.41
C LEU A 5 10.47 -28.74 16.15
N LEU A 6 9.14 -28.72 16.13
CA LEU A 6 8.36 -27.95 15.17
C LEU A 6 8.50 -26.47 15.54
N ASN A 7 9.46 -25.77 14.93
CA ASN A 7 9.44 -24.31 14.88
C ASN A 7 8.28 -23.90 13.97
N VAL A 8 7.07 -23.86 14.51
CA VAL A 8 5.93 -23.20 13.86
C VAL A 8 6.19 -21.71 13.98
N PHE A 9 6.86 -21.14 12.99
CA PHE A 9 6.79 -19.71 12.77
C PHE A 9 5.36 -19.44 12.29
N ASN A 10 4.46 -19.08 13.21
CA ASN A 10 3.24 -18.36 12.84
C ASN A 10 3.70 -16.98 12.36
N PHE A 11 4.16 -16.93 11.11
CA PHE A 11 4.27 -15.72 10.36
C PHE A 11 2.83 -15.38 9.99
N ASP A 12 2.21 -14.54 10.81
CA ASP A 12 0.99 -13.84 10.45
C ASP A 12 1.38 -12.38 10.12
N PRO A 13 2.06 -12.14 8.98
CA PRO A 13 2.16 -10.80 8.49
C PRO A 13 0.73 -10.41 8.11
N ALA A 14 0.18 -9.38 8.74
CA ALA A 14 -0.81 -8.57 8.06
C ALA A 14 -0.16 -8.19 6.73
N GLN A 15 -0.52 -8.87 5.64
CA GLN A 15 0.03 -8.60 4.33
C GLN A 15 -0.91 -7.59 3.70
N SER A 16 -0.50 -6.32 3.65
CA SER A 16 -1.08 -5.43 2.66
C SER A 16 -0.89 -6.06 1.27
N TYR A 17 -2.00 -6.33 0.59
CA TYR A 17 -1.98 -6.70 -0.81
C TYR A 17 -2.11 -5.45 -1.65
N LYS A 18 -1.22 -5.34 -2.63
CA LYS A 18 -1.23 -4.26 -3.60
C LYS A 18 -0.97 -4.83 -4.98
N THR A 19 -1.67 -4.26 -5.95
CA THR A 19 -1.41 -4.52 -7.37
C THR A 19 -0.59 -3.36 -7.93
N TYR A 20 0.46 -3.72 -8.66
CA TYR A 20 1.34 -2.78 -9.34
C TYR A 20 1.16 -2.88 -10.85
N GLU A 21 0.93 -1.73 -11.47
CA GLU A 21 1.17 -1.54 -12.90
C GLU A 21 2.54 -0.88 -13.06
N ILE A 22 3.44 -1.54 -13.79
CA ILE A 22 4.84 -1.11 -13.96
C ILE A 22 5.01 -0.47 -15.34
N PHE A 23 5.62 0.69 -15.38
CA PHE A 23 5.90 1.46 -16.58
C PHE A 23 7.39 1.78 -16.70
N ASP A 24 7.90 1.78 -17.93
CA ASP A 24 9.31 2.11 -18.21
C ASP A 24 9.64 3.59 -17.94
N THR A 25 8.62 4.46 -17.98
CA THR A 25 8.77 5.90 -17.80
C THR A 25 7.58 6.49 -17.08
N CYS A 26 7.78 7.65 -16.45
CA CYS A 26 6.70 8.42 -15.86
C CYS A 26 5.64 8.80 -16.92
N ASP A 27 6.04 9.25 -18.10
CA ASP A 27 5.09 9.64 -19.16
C ASP A 27 4.12 8.53 -19.55
N LEU A 28 4.58 7.27 -19.53
CA LEU A 28 3.73 6.11 -19.77
C LEU A 28 2.76 5.90 -18.61
N CYS A 29 3.22 6.03 -17.37
CA CYS A 29 2.37 5.94 -16.20
C CYS A 29 1.29 7.04 -16.18
N MET A 30 1.65 8.29 -16.48
CA MET A 30 0.71 9.42 -16.48
C MET A 30 -0.36 9.31 -17.57
N LYS A 31 -0.12 8.52 -18.62
CA LYS A 31 -1.10 8.24 -19.68
C LYS A 31 -1.87 6.94 -19.46
N SER A 32 -1.52 6.16 -18.43
CA SER A 32 -2.18 4.89 -18.15
C SER A 32 -3.60 5.09 -17.62
N GLU A 33 -4.45 4.07 -17.77
CA GLU A 33 -5.77 4.04 -17.14
C GLU A 33 -5.67 4.12 -15.61
N CYS A 34 -4.59 3.58 -15.03
CA CYS A 34 -4.32 3.64 -13.60
C CYS A 34 -4.23 5.08 -13.09
N HIS A 35 -3.53 5.97 -13.82
CA HIS A 35 -3.47 7.38 -13.46
C HIS A 35 -4.70 8.17 -13.95
N THR A 36 -5.09 7.99 -15.21
CA THR A 36 -6.08 8.84 -15.86
C THR A 36 -7.52 8.53 -15.46
N GLU A 37 -7.89 7.25 -15.35
CA GLU A 37 -9.24 6.80 -15.01
C GLU A 37 -9.38 6.52 -13.52
N LYS A 38 -8.45 5.73 -12.95
CA LYS A 38 -8.48 5.34 -11.53
C LYS A 38 -7.93 6.41 -10.59
N LYS A 39 -7.31 7.48 -11.12
CA LYS A 39 -6.78 8.63 -10.36
C LYS A 39 -5.73 8.22 -9.32
N LEU A 40 -4.97 7.17 -9.59
CA LEU A 40 -3.90 6.70 -8.71
C LEU A 40 -2.58 7.42 -8.99
N PRO A 41 -1.72 7.59 -7.98
CA PRO A 41 -0.43 8.25 -8.14
C PRO A 41 0.54 7.38 -8.95
N CYS A 42 1.38 8.05 -9.74
CA CYS A 42 2.57 7.45 -10.33
C CYS A 42 3.76 7.72 -9.39
N VAL A 43 4.40 6.67 -8.89
CA VAL A 43 5.50 6.77 -7.91
C VAL A 43 6.80 6.19 -8.49
N PRO A 44 7.98 6.70 -8.06
CA PRO A 44 9.25 6.15 -8.50
C PRO A 44 9.42 4.71 -7.99
N GLY A 45 9.78 3.81 -8.90
CA GLY A 45 10.11 2.43 -8.58
C GLY A 45 11.61 2.18 -8.43
N VAL A 46 12.00 0.91 -8.32
CA VAL A 46 13.42 0.52 -8.33
C VAL A 46 14.00 0.73 -9.73
N GLY A 47 15.11 1.47 -9.82
CA GLY A 47 15.77 1.76 -11.09
C GLY A 47 15.11 2.94 -11.83
N ASN A 48 14.81 2.75 -13.11
CA ASN A 48 14.15 3.77 -13.95
C ASN A 48 12.64 3.51 -14.12
N PHE A 49 12.10 2.49 -13.46
CA PHE A 49 10.69 2.15 -13.57
C PHE A 49 9.82 3.10 -12.76
N THR A 50 8.62 3.33 -13.25
CA THR A 50 7.55 4.04 -12.55
C THR A 50 6.44 3.04 -12.21
N PHE A 51 5.89 3.13 -11.01
CA PHE A 51 4.79 2.29 -10.56
C PHE A 51 3.52 3.10 -10.42
N CYS A 52 2.40 2.52 -10.82
CA CYS A 52 1.08 2.94 -10.36
C CYS A 52 0.53 1.81 -9.52
N TYR A 53 0.17 2.09 -8.26
CA TYR A 53 -0.27 1.04 -7.34
C TYR A 53 -1.66 1.31 -6.79
N LYS A 54 -2.40 0.22 -6.62
CA LYS A 54 -3.68 0.21 -5.89
C LYS A 54 -3.53 -0.73 -4.70
N CYS A 55 -4.00 -0.29 -3.55
CA CYS A 55 -4.25 -1.21 -2.45
C CYS A 55 -5.46 -2.07 -2.83
N GLU A 56 -5.37 -3.39 -2.60
CA GLU A 56 -6.54 -4.26 -2.75
C GLU A 56 -7.64 -3.81 -1.77
N ASP A 57 -8.87 -4.27 -1.98
CA ASP A 57 -9.99 -3.84 -1.13
C ASP A 57 -9.91 -4.49 0.28
N ASN A 58 -9.29 -5.68 0.37
CA ASN A 58 -9.12 -6.43 1.61
C ASN A 58 -7.77 -7.18 1.67
N ASN A 59 -7.23 -7.34 2.88
CA ASN A 59 -6.09 -8.22 3.14
C ASN A 59 -6.53 -9.68 3.44
N VAL A 60 -5.57 -10.56 3.74
CA VAL A 60 -5.81 -11.96 4.13
C VAL A 60 -6.68 -12.13 5.38
N ASP A 61 -6.64 -11.15 6.28
CA ASP A 61 -7.44 -11.13 7.51
C ASP A 61 -8.83 -10.53 7.29
N ASN A 62 -9.15 -10.16 6.05
CA ASN A 62 -10.37 -9.50 5.65
C ASN A 62 -10.54 -8.11 6.31
N ASP A 63 -9.44 -7.47 6.73
CA ASP A 63 -9.42 -6.05 7.07
C ASP A 63 -9.57 -5.24 5.78
N GLN A 64 -10.27 -4.11 5.88
CA GLN A 64 -10.44 -3.21 4.75
C GLN A 64 -9.18 -2.41 4.51
N MET A 65 -8.82 -2.26 3.25
CA MET A 65 -7.61 -1.62 2.79
C MET A 65 -7.93 -0.39 1.92
N TYR A 66 -7.06 0.60 1.99
CA TYR A 66 -7.25 1.91 1.38
C TYR A 66 -5.92 2.43 0.86
N ASN A 67 -5.97 3.19 -0.23
CA ASN A 67 -4.80 3.88 -0.74
C ASN A 67 -4.34 5.03 0.16
N THR A 68 -5.24 5.59 0.97
CA THR A 68 -5.02 6.88 1.64
C THR A 68 -5.52 6.88 3.08
N GLU A 69 -4.92 7.75 3.90
CA GLU A 69 -5.24 7.83 5.32
C GLU A 69 -6.65 8.33 5.54
N ASN A 70 -7.06 9.33 4.75
CA ASN A 70 -8.38 9.94 4.87
C ASN A 70 -9.49 8.98 4.45
N ASP A 71 -9.28 8.21 3.38
CA ASP A 71 -10.24 7.19 2.95
C ASP A 71 -10.40 6.11 4.01
N CYS A 72 -9.30 5.67 4.62
CA CYS A 72 -9.37 4.75 5.76
C CYS A 72 -10.14 5.39 6.92
N LYS A 73 -9.73 6.57 7.39
CA LYS A 73 -10.32 7.20 8.58
C LYS A 73 -11.80 7.55 8.42
N SER A 74 -12.23 7.86 7.20
CA SER A 74 -13.63 8.17 6.92
C SER A 74 -14.51 6.92 6.81
N SER A 75 -13.93 5.80 6.39
CA SER A 75 -14.66 4.53 6.18
C SER A 75 -14.59 3.58 7.37
N CYS A 76 -13.49 3.63 8.13
CA CYS A 76 -13.26 2.76 9.28
C CYS A 76 -14.15 3.18 10.45
N SER A 77 -14.83 2.20 11.06
CA SER A 77 -15.75 2.44 12.18
C SER A 77 -15.06 3.08 13.40
N ASP A 78 -13.77 2.81 13.59
CA ASP A 78 -12.90 3.47 14.55
C ASP A 78 -11.67 4.05 13.83
N PRO A 79 -11.61 5.37 13.60
CA PRO A 79 -10.50 6.01 12.90
C PRO A 79 -9.13 5.77 13.55
N SER A 80 -9.08 5.45 14.85
CA SER A 80 -7.82 5.15 15.54
C SER A 80 -7.20 3.81 15.14
N LYS A 81 -8.02 2.93 14.53
CA LYS A 81 -7.64 1.63 13.99
C LYS A 81 -7.15 1.67 12.55
N CYS A 82 -7.19 2.84 11.91
CA CYS A 82 -6.47 3.05 10.66
C CYS A 82 -4.98 3.07 10.93
N LYS A 83 -4.31 1.97 10.54
CA LYS A 83 -2.87 1.82 10.60
C LYS A 83 -2.36 1.75 9.17
N CYS A 84 -1.20 2.35 8.94
CA CYS A 84 -0.56 2.17 7.66
C CYS A 84 0.31 0.90 7.70
N ASP A 85 0.35 0.22 6.56
CA ASP A 85 1.02 -1.04 6.32
C ASP A 85 1.63 -1.05 4.91
N ASP A 86 2.96 -0.97 4.88
CA ASP A 86 3.76 -0.79 3.68
C ASP A 86 3.33 0.48 2.91
N ASP A 87 2.68 0.36 1.76
CA ASP A 87 2.20 1.49 0.94
C ASP A 87 0.69 1.80 1.15
N CYS A 88 0.01 1.04 2.01
CA CYS A 88 -1.44 1.03 2.16
C CYS A 88 -1.91 1.43 3.55
N TRP A 89 -3.17 1.81 3.67
CA TRP A 89 -3.86 2.04 4.94
C TRP A 89 -4.85 0.92 5.20
N VAL A 90 -4.86 0.39 6.42
CA VAL A 90 -5.66 -0.77 6.81
C VAL A 90 -6.53 -0.38 8.00
N CYS A 91 -7.83 -0.62 7.90
CA CYS A 91 -8.77 -0.54 9.02
C CYS A 91 -8.70 -1.85 9.80
N VAL A 92 -7.81 -1.89 10.79
CA VAL A 92 -7.47 -3.11 11.52
C VAL A 92 -8.62 -3.52 12.44
N LEU A 93 -9.26 -4.67 12.22
CA LEU A 93 -10.40 -5.11 13.03
C LEU A 93 -9.97 -5.74 14.37
N LYS A 94 -8.80 -6.40 14.40
CA LYS A 94 -8.19 -7.02 15.58
C LYS A 94 -6.85 -6.38 15.87
N ASP A 95 -6.58 -5.98 17.11
CA ASP A 95 -5.31 -5.34 17.48
C ASP A 95 -4.11 -6.24 17.15
N TYR A 96 -3.46 -5.99 16.01
CA TYR A 96 -2.17 -6.56 15.67
C TYR A 96 -1.08 -5.72 16.34
N THR A 97 -0.38 -6.30 17.32
CA THR A 97 0.72 -5.64 18.05
C THR A 97 1.98 -5.43 17.21
N ASN A 98 1.99 -5.98 15.99
CA ASN A 98 3.10 -5.88 15.05
C ASN A 98 2.76 -4.79 14.03
N ALA A 99 2.81 -3.53 14.46
CA ALA A 99 2.62 -2.40 13.55
C ALA A 99 3.77 -2.36 12.53
N THR A 100 3.55 -3.05 11.41
CA THR A 100 3.42 -2.45 10.07
C THR A 100 4.28 -1.20 9.87
N GLN A 101 5.45 -1.38 9.26
CA GLN A 101 6.29 -0.27 8.83
C GLN A 101 5.56 0.48 7.72
N CYS A 102 5.28 1.77 7.96
CA CYS A 102 4.90 2.66 6.88
C CYS A 102 6.09 2.85 5.95
N ALA A 103 6.02 2.20 4.81
CA ALA A 103 6.99 2.29 3.74
C ALA A 103 6.39 2.98 2.50
N ASN A 104 5.29 3.74 2.69
CA ASN A 104 4.65 4.56 1.68
C ASN A 104 5.71 5.30 0.88
N SER A 105 5.60 5.20 -0.45
CA SER A 105 6.38 6.05 -1.35
C SER A 105 6.29 7.51 -0.88
N GLN A 106 7.40 8.09 -0.41
CA GLN A 106 7.44 9.47 0.09
C GLN A 106 7.43 10.50 -1.05
N GLN A 107 7.43 10.03 -2.29
CA GLN A 107 7.50 10.83 -3.49
C GLN A 107 6.56 10.25 -4.55
N ALA A 108 6.00 11.13 -5.38
CA ALA A 108 5.23 10.80 -6.56
C ALA A 108 5.64 11.75 -7.70
N TYR A 109 5.32 11.38 -8.93
CA TYR A 109 5.46 12.27 -10.07
C TYR A 109 4.26 13.22 -10.16
N ASP A 110 4.53 14.50 -10.39
CA ASP A 110 3.52 15.46 -10.84
C ASP A 110 3.19 15.27 -12.34
N ASP A 111 2.20 16.01 -12.85
CA ASP A 111 1.76 15.99 -14.26
C ASP A 111 2.88 16.28 -15.28
N ASN A 112 4.02 16.81 -14.83
CA ASN A 112 5.19 17.12 -15.66
C ASN A 112 6.36 16.17 -15.37
N CYS A 113 6.11 15.03 -14.71
CA CYS A 113 7.11 14.04 -14.33
C CYS A 113 8.24 14.57 -13.43
N ASN A 114 7.97 15.59 -12.62
CA ASN A 114 8.86 15.98 -11.54
C ASN A 114 8.50 15.21 -10.26
N LEU A 115 9.53 14.74 -9.54
CA LEU A 115 9.32 14.14 -8.23
C LEU A 115 8.95 15.22 -7.21
N VAL A 116 7.77 15.07 -6.63
CA VAL A 116 7.25 15.92 -5.56
C VAL A 116 7.03 15.08 -4.29
N PRO A 117 7.10 15.70 -3.09
CA PRO A 117 6.70 15.01 -1.87
C PRO A 117 5.29 14.44 -2.00
N TYR A 118 5.13 13.16 -1.69
CA TYR A 118 3.85 12.48 -1.71
C TYR A 118 3.41 12.19 -0.29
N THR A 119 2.27 12.76 0.08
CA THR A 119 1.48 12.29 1.21
C THR A 119 0.26 11.64 0.59
N PRO A 120 0.02 10.33 0.79
CA PRO A 120 -1.20 9.69 0.31
C PRO A 120 -2.41 10.46 0.83
N GLN A 121 -3.13 11.16 -0.07
CA GLN A 121 -4.22 12.08 0.29
C GLN A 121 -5.51 11.38 0.63
#